data_AF-A0A8T2ILV8-F1
#
_entry.id   AF-A0A8T2ILV8-F1
#
_cell.length_a   1.000
_cell.length_b   1.000
_cell.length_c   1.000
_cell.angle_alpha   90.00
_cell.angle_beta   90.00
_cell.angle_gamma   90.00
#
_symmetry.space_group_name_H-M   'P 1'
#
loop_
_entity.id
_entity.type
_entity.pdbx_description
1 polymer ?
#
loop_
_entity_poly.entity_id
_entity_poly.type
_entity_poly.pdbx_seq_one_letter_code
_entity_poly.pdbx_strand_id
1 'polypeptide(L)'
;MLGKKSGDIFQTRVAWWIDDKCSQCNPENCLQTSVGLVAIGTMVRMNVLADALKSINNAEKRGKRQVLIRPCSKVIVRFLTVMMKHGYIGEFEIIDDHRAGKIVVNLTGRLNKCGVISPRFDVQLKDLEKWQNNLLPSRQFGYIVLTTSAGIMDHEEARRKHTGGKILGFFF
;
A
#
# COMPACT_ATOMS: atom_id res chain seq x y z
N MET A 1 -35.50 -27.71 54.85
CA MET A 1 -36.13 -27.88 53.53
C MET A 1 -36.74 -26.56 53.12
N LEU A 2 -36.52 -26.15 51.86
CA LEU A 2 -37.14 -25.03 51.13
C LEU A 2 -36.81 -23.62 51.67
N GLY A 3 -36.37 -22.63 50.90
CA GLY A 3 -36.16 -22.52 49.46
C GLY A 3 -35.85 -21.05 49.10
N LYS A 4 -35.14 -20.88 47.97
CA LYS A 4 -35.13 -19.75 46.99
C LYS A 4 -34.93 -18.32 47.54
N LYS A 5 -33.76 -17.68 47.28
CA LYS A 5 -33.44 -16.82 46.10
C LYS A 5 -34.53 -15.79 45.77
N SER A 6 -34.20 -14.51 45.90
CA SER A 6 -33.87 -13.56 44.80
C SER A 6 -34.33 -12.14 45.09
N GLY A 7 -33.49 -11.17 44.70
CA GLY A 7 -33.82 -9.75 44.61
C GLY A 7 -33.44 -8.97 45.87
N ASP A 8 -32.83 -7.80 45.80
CA ASP A 8 -32.54 -6.96 44.65
C ASP A 8 -31.76 -5.74 45.17
N ILE A 9 -31.19 -4.97 44.24
CA ILE A 9 -31.02 -3.51 44.37
C ILE A 9 -29.76 -2.98 45.10
N PHE A 10 -28.84 -2.54 44.23
CA PHE A 10 -28.17 -1.24 44.20
C PHE A 10 -27.24 -0.78 45.33
N GLN A 11 -26.07 -0.35 44.85
CA GLN A 11 -25.29 0.81 45.31
C GLN A 11 -24.75 0.69 46.74
N THR A 12 -23.46 0.88 46.98
CA THR A 12 -22.61 1.94 46.46
C THR A 12 -21.24 1.66 47.03
N ARG A 13 -20.18 1.78 46.22
CA ARG A 13 -18.95 2.47 46.65
C ARG A 13 -17.97 2.59 45.47
N VAL A 14 -17.78 3.85 45.06
CA VAL A 14 -16.46 4.51 44.96
C VAL A 14 -15.59 4.01 43.79
N ALA A 15 -15.09 4.81 42.86
CA ALA A 15 -15.05 6.25 42.68
C ALA A 15 -14.42 6.52 41.30
N TRP A 16 -14.95 7.52 40.59
CA TRP A 16 -14.24 8.51 39.74
C TRP A 16 -13.44 7.99 38.51
N TRP A 17 -13.96 8.21 37.29
CA TRP A 17 -13.71 9.36 36.37
C TRP A 17 -12.26 9.34 35.82
N ILE A 18 -11.94 9.17 34.53
CA ILE A 18 -12.43 9.74 33.25
C ILE A 18 -11.72 8.93 32.13
N ASP A 19 -12.46 8.28 31.23
CA ASP A 19 -12.67 8.60 29.79
C ASP A 19 -11.49 8.22 28.85
N ASP A 20 -11.67 7.54 27.72
CA ASP A 20 -12.88 7.01 27.08
C ASP A 20 -12.50 5.91 26.06
N LYS A 21 -13.11 4.72 26.25
CA LYS A 21 -13.49 3.65 25.32
C LYS A 21 -12.64 3.45 24.04
N CYS A 22 -12.04 2.27 23.82
CA CYS A 22 -12.80 1.04 23.66
C CYS A 22 -11.97 -0.20 24.06
N SER A 23 -12.22 -0.65 25.29
CA SER A 23 -11.99 -2.01 25.75
C SER A 23 -13.26 -2.82 25.49
N GLN A 24 -13.27 -3.64 24.44
CA GLN A 24 -14.16 -4.80 24.33
C GLN A 24 -13.60 -5.77 23.30
N CYS A 25 -12.82 -6.74 23.78
CA CYS A 25 -12.89 -8.14 23.34
C CYS A 25 -12.16 -9.03 24.35
N ASN A 26 -12.94 -9.71 25.20
CA ASN A 26 -12.53 -10.83 26.02
C ASN A 26 -12.20 -12.04 25.11
N PRO A 27 -11.27 -12.95 25.47
CA PRO A 27 -10.69 -13.92 24.53
C PRO A 27 -11.59 -15.10 24.09
N GLU A 28 -12.87 -15.13 24.45
CA GLU A 28 -13.74 -16.29 24.19
C GLU A 28 -14.91 -16.02 23.22
N ASN A 29 -15.05 -14.81 22.64
CA ASN A 29 -16.15 -14.48 21.72
C ASN A 29 -15.72 -13.75 20.42
N CYS A 30 -14.54 -14.05 19.87
CA CYS A 30 -14.22 -13.67 18.47
C CYS A 30 -14.26 -14.86 17.50
N LEU A 31 -15.03 -15.89 17.86
CA LEU A 31 -15.46 -16.96 16.96
C LEU A 31 -16.93 -16.72 16.61
N GLN A 32 -17.18 -15.88 15.59
CA GLN A 32 -18.31 -15.93 14.64
C GLN A 32 -18.67 -14.55 14.07
N THR A 33 -17.83 -14.08 13.15
CA THR A 33 -18.31 -13.83 11.78
C THR A 33 -17.36 -14.60 10.88
N SER A 34 -17.48 -15.92 10.75
CA SER A 34 -18.32 -16.58 9.73
C SER A 34 -18.29 -15.89 8.35
N VAL A 35 -17.17 -15.30 7.95
CA VAL A 35 -16.76 -15.43 6.55
C VAL A 35 -15.84 -16.63 6.54
N GLY A 36 -16.25 -17.66 5.81
CA GLY A 36 -15.61 -18.96 5.82
C GLY A 36 -14.11 -18.87 5.72
N LEU A 37 -13.48 -19.95 6.16
CA LEU A 37 -12.29 -20.47 5.51
C LEU A 37 -12.65 -20.64 4.03
N VAL A 38 -12.72 -19.54 3.28
CA VAL A 38 -12.77 -19.56 1.83
C VAL A 38 -11.45 -20.22 1.53
N ALA A 39 -11.52 -21.47 1.09
CA ALA A 39 -10.47 -22.04 0.29
C ALA A 39 -10.15 -20.94 -0.72
N ILE A 40 -9.04 -20.21 -0.49
CA ILE A 40 -8.63 -19.14 -1.36
C ILE A 40 -8.20 -19.90 -2.60
N GLY A 41 -9.19 -20.18 -3.47
CA GLY A 41 -8.97 -20.77 -4.78
C GLY A 41 -7.82 -19.96 -5.34
N THR A 42 -6.71 -20.64 -5.62
CA THR A 42 -5.40 -20.04 -5.87
C THR A 42 -5.55 -18.92 -6.88
N MET A 43 -5.74 -17.69 -6.39
CA MET A 43 -5.96 -16.53 -7.25
C MET A 43 -4.63 -16.31 -7.94
N VAL A 44 -4.62 -16.53 -9.26
CA VAL A 44 -3.42 -16.41 -10.06
C VAL A 44 -2.96 -14.95 -10.00
N ARG A 45 -1.70 -14.73 -9.61
CA ARG A 45 -1.12 -13.39 -9.55
C ARG A 45 -0.91 -12.86 -10.96
N MET A 46 -1.77 -11.93 -11.38
CA MET A 46 -1.74 -11.37 -12.73
C MET A 46 -0.74 -10.22 -12.88
N ASN A 47 -0.58 -9.37 -11.85
CA ASN A 47 0.31 -8.22 -11.92
C ASN A 47 1.08 -8.00 -10.61
N VAL A 48 2.31 -8.48 -10.60
CA VAL A 48 3.23 -8.41 -9.47
C VAL A 48 3.49 -6.98 -8.99
N LEU A 49 3.53 -6.00 -9.91
CA LEU A 49 3.76 -4.60 -9.56
C LEU A 49 2.57 -4.02 -8.78
N ALA A 50 1.34 -4.39 -9.16
CA ALA A 50 0.14 -3.93 -8.49
C ALA A 50 0.06 -4.45 -7.06
N ASP A 51 0.40 -5.73 -6.86
CA ASP A 51 0.45 -6.34 -5.53
C ASP A 51 1.50 -5.65 -4.65
N ALA A 52 2.70 -5.41 -5.20
CA ALA A 52 3.79 -4.74 -4.49
C ALA A 52 3.41 -3.32 -4.04
N LEU A 53 2.90 -2.48 -4.96
CA LEU A 53 2.51 -1.11 -4.61
C LEU A 53 1.33 -1.08 -3.64
N LYS A 54 0.37 -2.02 -3.77
CA LYS A 54 -0.74 -2.13 -2.82
C LYS A 54 -0.25 -2.50 -1.42
N SER A 55 0.72 -3.42 -1.31
CA SER A 55 1.34 -3.76 -0.03
C SER A 55 2.06 -2.57 0.60
N ILE A 56 2.78 -1.76 -0.19
CA ILE A 56 3.43 -0.52 0.28
C ILE A 56 2.39 0.48 0.79
N ASN A 57 1.37 0.78 0.00
CA ASN A 57 0.32 1.74 0.37
C ASN A 57 -0.40 1.32 1.66
N ASN A 58 -0.72 0.04 1.81
CA ASN A 58 -1.36 -0.50 3.01
C ASN A 58 -0.44 -0.51 4.24
N ALA A 59 0.88 -0.49 4.05
CA ALA A 59 1.83 -0.43 5.15
C ALA A 59 2.07 1.02 5.61
N GLU A 60 2.19 1.95 4.66
CA GLU A 60 2.28 3.40 4.92
C GLU A 60 1.04 3.90 5.67
N LYS A 61 -0.16 3.53 5.20
CA LYS A 61 -1.42 3.87 5.91
C LYS A 61 -1.51 3.31 7.32
N ARG A 62 -0.79 2.23 7.62
CA ARG A 62 -0.70 1.64 8.96
C ARG A 62 0.47 2.18 9.78
N GLY A 63 1.28 3.09 9.23
CA GLY A 63 2.46 3.65 9.90
C GLY A 63 3.58 2.62 10.13
N LYS A 64 3.67 1.58 9.30
CA LYS A 64 4.76 0.60 9.42
C LYS A 64 6.06 1.21 8.87
N ARG A 65 7.17 0.98 9.57
CA ARG A 65 8.50 1.47 9.16
C ARG A 65 9.12 0.67 8.01
N GLN A 66 8.71 -0.58 7.82
CA GLN A 66 9.29 -1.47 6.82
C GLN A 66 8.22 -2.33 6.14
N VAL A 67 8.47 -2.67 4.88
CA VAL A 67 7.62 -3.54 4.07
C VAL A 67 8.44 -4.64 3.43
N LEU A 68 7.93 -5.86 3.52
CA LEU A 68 8.47 -7.00 2.81
C LEU A 68 7.62 -7.31 1.59
N ILE A 69 8.21 -7.20 0.41
CA ILE A 69 7.58 -7.47 -0.88
C ILE A 69 8.04 -8.83 -1.38
N ARG A 70 7.09 -9.65 -1.80
CA ARG A 70 7.31 -10.94 -2.45
C ARG A 70 6.36 -11.04 -3.65
N PRO A 71 6.82 -11.36 -4.87
CA PRO A 71 8.18 -11.62 -5.38
C PRO A 71 8.93 -10.37 -5.86
N CYS A 72 10.24 -10.48 -6.06
CA CYS A 72 11.10 -9.44 -6.63
C CYS A 72 11.09 -9.51 -8.17
N SER A 73 10.86 -8.37 -8.82
CA SER A 73 10.91 -8.23 -10.28
C SER A 73 11.75 -7.01 -10.67
N LYS A 74 12.48 -7.08 -11.80
CA LYS A 74 13.30 -5.97 -12.31
C LYS A 74 12.51 -4.67 -12.45
N VAL A 75 11.25 -4.74 -12.87
CA VAL A 75 10.34 -3.58 -12.98
C VAL A 75 10.08 -2.94 -11.62
N ILE A 76 9.87 -3.74 -10.57
CA ILE A 76 9.64 -3.25 -9.20
C ILE A 76 10.90 -2.56 -8.69
N VAL A 77 12.06 -3.16 -8.87
CA VAL A 77 13.35 -2.57 -8.45
C VAL A 77 13.58 -1.22 -9.14
N ARG A 78 13.34 -1.13 -10.45
CA ARG A 78 13.46 0.13 -11.19
C ARG A 78 12.43 1.16 -10.74
N PHE A 79 11.19 0.76 -10.46
CA PHE A 79 10.15 1.64 -9.94
C PHE A 79 10.51 2.20 -8.55
N LEU A 80 10.97 1.35 -7.64
CA LEU A 80 11.46 1.75 -6.32
C LEU A 80 12.68 2.67 -6.44
N THR A 81 13.58 2.43 -7.39
CA THR A 81 14.71 3.33 -7.65
C THR A 81 14.24 4.74 -8.02
N VAL A 82 13.19 4.87 -8.84
CA VAL A 82 12.61 6.18 -9.17
C VAL A 82 11.98 6.83 -7.93
N MET A 83 11.24 6.08 -7.11
CA MET A 83 10.67 6.60 -5.87
C MET A 83 11.73 7.08 -4.87
N MET A 84 12.87 6.37 -4.80
CA MET A 84 14.01 6.72 -3.95
C MET A 84 14.70 7.99 -4.42
N LYS A 85 14.87 8.18 -5.74
CA LYS A 85 15.43 9.42 -6.32
C LYS A 85 14.64 10.66 -5.92
N HIS A 86 13.31 10.56 -5.86
CA HIS A 86 12.43 11.65 -5.44
C HIS A 86 12.23 11.74 -3.91
N GLY A 87 12.85 10.84 -3.12
CA GLY A 87 12.84 10.90 -1.66
C GLY A 87 11.51 10.52 -0.98
N TYR A 88 10.66 9.73 -1.65
CA TYR A 88 9.42 9.19 -1.07
C TYR A 88 9.66 7.97 -0.20
N ILE A 89 10.59 7.11 -0.61
CA ILE A 89 11.02 5.92 0.14
C ILE A 89 12.47 6.08 0.59
N GLY A 90 12.83 5.36 1.65
CA GLY A 90 14.22 5.22 2.08
C GLY A 90 14.97 4.17 1.27
N GLU A 91 15.99 3.60 1.90
CA GLU A 91 16.78 2.51 1.35
C GLU A 91 15.92 1.24 1.21
N PHE A 92 16.26 0.44 0.20
CA PHE A 92 15.66 -0.88 0.01
C PHE A 92 16.75 -1.92 -0.20
N GLU A 93 16.52 -3.11 0.34
CA GLU A 93 17.43 -4.23 0.26
C GLU A 93 16.78 -5.36 -0.53
N ILE A 94 17.57 -5.97 -1.42
CA ILE A 94 17.15 -7.13 -2.19
C ILE A 94 17.75 -8.36 -1.51
N ILE A 95 16.89 -9.21 -0.98
CA ILE A 95 17.25 -10.49 -0.38
C ILE A 95 17.04 -11.59 -1.41
N ASP A 96 18.08 -12.36 -1.71
CA ASP A 96 17.99 -13.51 -2.59
C ASP A 96 17.58 -14.78 -1.82
N ASP A 97 16.59 -15.49 -2.37
CA ASP A 97 15.99 -16.73 -1.83
C ASP A 97 16.16 -17.89 -2.83
N HIS A 98 16.98 -17.72 -3.88
CA HIS A 98 17.13 -18.66 -5.00
C HIS A 98 15.82 -19.01 -5.76
N ARG A 99 14.68 -18.45 -5.35
CA ARG A 99 13.37 -18.55 -6.02
C ARG A 99 13.07 -17.29 -6.82
N ALA A 100 12.40 -16.32 -6.20
CA ALA A 100 11.95 -15.10 -6.85
C ALA A 100 12.42 -13.83 -6.13
N GLY A 101 13.34 -13.97 -5.16
CA GLY A 101 13.82 -12.88 -4.31
C GLY A 101 12.73 -12.22 -3.45
N LYS A 102 13.18 -11.41 -2.50
CA LYS A 102 12.33 -10.59 -1.63
C LYS A 102 12.94 -9.20 -1.57
N ILE A 103 12.10 -8.17 -1.40
CA ILE A 103 12.57 -6.80 -1.24
C ILE A 103 12.10 -6.30 0.12
N VAL A 104 13.02 -5.82 0.94
CA VAL A 104 12.70 -5.07 2.15
C VAL A 104 12.81 -3.59 1.80
N VAL A 105 11.73 -2.84 1.98
CA VAL A 105 11.70 -1.39 1.71
C VAL A 105 11.53 -0.67 3.03
N ASN A 106 12.43 0.28 3.31
CA ASN A 106 12.29 1.19 4.45
C ASN A 106 11.39 2.37 4.06
N LEU A 107 10.35 2.58 4.86
CA LEU A 107 9.34 3.61 4.65
C LEU A 107 9.63 4.81 5.55
N THR A 108 9.49 6.01 4.97
CA THR A 108 9.76 7.29 5.66
C THR A 108 8.45 7.96 6.14
N GLY A 109 7.28 7.50 5.67
CA GLY A 109 5.99 8.12 6.02
C GLY A 109 5.61 9.33 5.14
N ARG A 110 6.32 9.56 4.04
CA ARG A 110 6.05 10.68 3.10
C ARG A 110 5.09 10.32 1.97
N LEU A 111 4.84 9.03 1.76
CA LEU A 111 4.03 8.54 0.65
C LEU A 111 2.55 8.58 1.01
N ASN A 112 1.76 9.34 0.25
CA ASN A 112 0.31 9.40 0.45
C ASN A 112 -0.39 8.25 -0.27
N LYS A 113 -0.07 8.06 -1.56
CA LYS A 113 -0.65 7.04 -2.41
C LYS A 113 0.31 6.63 -3.51
N CYS A 114 0.53 5.32 -3.63
CA CYS A 114 1.10 4.71 -4.82
C CYS A 114 0.07 3.79 -5.48
N GLY A 115 0.12 3.71 -6.80
CA GLY A 115 -0.79 2.90 -7.60
C GLY A 115 -0.22 2.54 -8.95
N VAL A 116 -0.62 1.36 -9.43
CA VAL A 116 -0.38 0.92 -10.81
C VAL A 116 -1.60 1.23 -11.64
N ILE A 117 -1.39 1.63 -12.90
CA ILE A 117 -2.47 1.80 -13.86
C ILE A 117 -2.54 0.54 -14.72
N SER A 118 -3.74 -0.04 -14.79
CA SER A 118 -4.02 -1.24 -15.56
C SER A 118 -5.27 -1.00 -16.41
N PRO A 119 -5.25 -1.26 -17.73
CA PRO A 119 -4.13 -1.74 -18.55
C PRO A 119 -3.03 -0.67 -18.77
N ARG A 120 -1.86 -1.09 -19.29
CA ARG A 120 -0.73 -0.17 -19.57
C ARG A 120 -0.99 0.58 -20.88
N PHE A 121 -1.55 1.78 -20.78
CA PHE A 121 -1.84 2.63 -21.92
C PHE A 121 -0.57 3.21 -22.55
N ASP A 122 -0.57 3.31 -23.88
CA ASP A 122 0.42 4.04 -24.65
C ASP A 122 0.16 5.54 -24.56
N VAL A 123 1.22 6.30 -24.26
CA VAL A 123 1.17 7.74 -24.03
C VAL A 123 2.19 8.45 -24.88
N GLN A 124 1.68 9.35 -25.72
CA GLN A 124 2.47 10.30 -26.47
C GLN A 124 2.73 11.55 -25.62
N LEU A 125 3.77 12.32 -25.98
CA LEU A 125 4.11 13.57 -25.30
C LEU A 125 2.94 14.55 -25.22
N LYS A 126 2.10 14.59 -26.26
CA LYS A 126 0.91 15.46 -26.34
C LYS A 126 -0.17 15.10 -25.30
N ASP A 127 -0.32 13.82 -25.00
CA ASP A 127 -1.34 13.34 -24.06
C ASP A 127 -0.85 13.31 -22.61
N LEU A 128 0.45 13.51 -22.38
CA LEU A 128 1.04 13.47 -21.05
C LEU A 128 0.42 14.50 -20.10
N GLU A 129 0.06 15.67 -20.60
CA GLU A 129 -0.58 16.73 -19.79
C GLU A 129 -2.00 16.34 -19.33
N LYS A 130 -2.76 15.62 -20.17
CA LYS A 130 -4.07 15.08 -19.79
C LYS A 130 -3.94 14.07 -18.66
N TRP A 131 -2.94 13.19 -18.76
CA TRP A 131 -2.66 12.19 -17.71
C TRP A 131 -2.18 12.82 -16.40
N GLN A 132 -1.36 13.87 -16.47
CA GLN A 132 -0.94 14.65 -15.29
C GLN A 132 -2.16 15.22 -14.55
N ASN A 133 -3.07 15.90 -15.26
CA ASN A 133 -4.24 16.52 -14.63
C ASN A 133 -5.23 15.48 -14.06
N ASN A 134 -5.30 14.28 -14.64
CA ASN A 134 -6.23 13.23 -14.19
C ASN A 134 -5.71 12.43 -13.00
N LEU A 135 -4.40 12.20 -12.92
CA LEU A 135 -3.79 11.29 -11.95
C LEU A 135 -3.18 11.99 -10.75
N LEU A 136 -2.61 13.18 -10.97
CA LEU A 136 -1.90 13.92 -9.93
C LEU A 136 -2.85 14.90 -9.25
N PRO A 137 -2.71 15.10 -7.92
CA PRO A 137 -3.54 16.05 -7.19
C PRO A 137 -3.19 17.52 -7.52
N SER A 138 -1.95 17.78 -7.94
CA SER A 138 -1.47 19.12 -8.32
C SER A 138 -0.35 19.00 -9.35
N ARG A 139 -0.11 20.06 -10.13
CA ARG A 139 0.97 20.11 -11.14
C ARG A 139 2.37 20.13 -10.53
N GLN A 140 2.49 20.54 -9.26
CA GLN A 140 3.75 20.62 -8.53
C GLN A 140 4.05 19.37 -7.70
N PHE A 141 3.09 18.44 -7.57
CA PHE A 141 3.20 17.33 -6.63
C PHE A 141 2.80 16.00 -7.25
N GLY A 142 3.70 15.03 -7.10
CA GLY A 142 3.53 13.67 -7.58
C GLY A 142 4.17 13.42 -8.92
N TYR A 143 4.43 12.15 -9.19
CA TYR A 143 5.13 11.71 -10.37
C TYR A 143 4.40 10.56 -11.03
N ILE A 144 4.38 10.61 -12.37
CA ILE A 144 3.92 9.51 -13.21
C ILE A 144 5.16 8.78 -13.71
N VAL A 145 5.14 7.45 -13.59
CA VAL A 145 6.22 6.58 -14.06
C VAL A 145 5.82 5.94 -15.39
N LEU A 146 6.71 6.09 -16.35
CA LEU A 146 6.55 5.61 -17.72
C LEU A 146 7.64 4.59 -18.05
N THR A 147 7.29 3.59 -18.87
CA THR A 147 8.27 2.73 -19.55
C THR A 147 8.49 3.30 -20.94
N THR A 148 9.70 3.78 -21.20
CA THR A 148 10.14 4.26 -22.52
C THR A 148 11.17 3.28 -23.09
N SER A 149 11.57 3.46 -24.35
CA SER A 149 12.67 2.71 -24.97
C SER A 149 14.01 2.92 -24.23
N ALA A 150 14.22 4.08 -23.62
CA ALA A 150 15.40 4.41 -22.83
C ALA A 150 15.30 3.91 -21.36
N GLY A 151 14.24 3.19 -21.00
CA GLY A 151 14.03 2.60 -19.69
C GLY A 151 12.84 3.20 -18.93
N ILE A 152 12.72 2.80 -17.66
CA ILE A 152 11.70 3.29 -16.74
C ILE A 152 12.16 4.62 -16.15
N MET A 153 11.35 5.66 -16.33
CA MET A 153 11.63 7.02 -15.89
C MET A 153 10.36 7.73 -15.47
N ASP A 154 10.53 8.84 -14.78
CA ASP A 154 9.45 9.77 -14.48
C ASP A 154 9.06 10.58 -15.72
N HIS A 155 7.88 11.18 -15.65
CA HIS A 155 7.32 11.98 -16.72
C HIS A 155 8.06 13.30 -17.01
N GLU A 156 8.86 13.84 -16.08
CA GLU A 156 9.66 15.04 -16.32
C GLU A 156 10.93 14.68 -17.10
N GLU A 157 11.60 13.58 -16.74
CA GLU A 157 12.67 12.98 -17.54
C GLU A 157 12.20 12.62 -18.95
N ALA A 158 11.01 12.03 -19.09
CA ALA A 158 10.44 11.68 -20.39
C ALA A 158 10.22 12.91 -21.28
N ARG A 159 9.75 14.02 -20.70
CA ARG A 159 9.58 15.30 -21.42
C ARG A 159 10.93 15.88 -21.85
N ARG A 160 11.94 15.87 -20.98
CA ARG A 160 13.30 16.34 -21.32
C ARG A 160 13.90 15.56 -22.48
N LYS A 161 13.75 14.23 -22.47
CA LYS A 161 14.24 13.34 -23.53
C LYS A 161 13.32 13.29 -24.76
N HIS A 162 12.24 14.06 -24.79
CA HIS A 162 11.27 14.06 -25.88
C HIS A 162 10.84 12.64 -26.31
N THR A 163 10.60 11.77 -25.33
CA THR A 163 10.25 10.36 -25.58
C THR A 163 8.94 10.01 -24.89
N GLY A 164 8.03 9.37 -25.64
CA GLY A 164 6.80 8.80 -25.10
C GLY A 164 6.99 7.36 -24.61
N GLY A 165 5.92 6.72 -24.14
CA GLY A 165 6.02 5.36 -23.66
C GLY A 165 4.72 4.80 -23.13
N LYS A 166 4.80 3.74 -22.33
CA LYS A 166 3.64 3.15 -21.66
C LYS A 166 3.57 3.59 -20.21
N ILE A 167 2.38 3.96 -19.73
CA ILE A 167 2.20 4.24 -18.30
C ILE A 167 2.35 2.95 -17.49
N LEU A 168 3.12 3.04 -16.41
CA LEU A 168 3.18 2.00 -15.38
C LEU A 168 2.29 2.35 -14.19
N GLY A 169 2.46 3.55 -13.65
CA GLY A 169 1.80 3.93 -12.40
C GLY A 169 2.16 5.34 -11.98
N PHE A 170 1.73 5.69 -10.79
CA PHE A 170 1.94 7.00 -10.20
C PHE A 170 2.22 6.85 -8.70
N PHE A 171 2.89 7.86 -8.15
CA PHE A 171 3.07 8.01 -6.72
C PHE A 171 3.08 9.48 -6.33
N PHE A 172 2.53 9.75 -5.15
CA PHE A 172 2.53 11.05 -4.48
C PHE A 172 2.26 10.86 -3.00
#